data_AF-A0AAV4DMX0-F1
#
_entry.id   AF-A0AAV4DMX0-F1
#
_cell.length_a   1.000
_cell.length_b   1.000
_cell.length_c   1.000
_cell.angle_alpha   90.00
_cell.angle_beta   90.00
_cell.angle_gamma   90.00
#
_symmetry.space_group_name_H-M   'P 1'
#
loop_
_entity.id
_entity.type
_entity.pdbx_description
1 polymer ?
#
loop_
_entity_poly.entity_id
_entity_poly.type
_entity_poly.pdbx_seq_one_letter_code
_entity_poly.pdbx_strand_id
1 'polypeptide(L)'
;MCRNRSRSNSKSMDKTKSSNTEKTKTRTRNRSRCRNRSISMNMNRPGVEGPQLSIRAAALGPDTVVVSYDVMGRAKVKDVQIFMAQDGDTQWKNVGLSKKKKYVVAMNLNPNTKYFFQAKAKQWKKIKAVVTHVVTPPS
;
A
#
# COMPACT_ATOMS: atom_id res chain seq x y z
N MET A 1 50.78 33.31 1.52
CA MET A 1 50.12 32.05 1.91
C MET A 1 50.14 31.11 0.72
N CYS A 2 50.82 29.97 0.87
CA CYS A 2 51.40 29.20 -0.22
C CYS A 2 50.39 28.28 -0.93
N ARG A 3 50.50 28.21 -2.26
CA ARG A 3 49.94 27.17 -3.15
C ARG A 3 50.89 25.96 -3.18
N ASN A 4 50.35 24.74 -3.34
CA ASN A 4 50.90 23.58 -4.08
C ASN A 4 49.94 22.39 -3.85
N ARG A 5 49.38 21.65 -4.83
CA ARG A 5 49.86 20.87 -6.00
C ARG A 5 50.80 19.71 -5.67
N SER A 6 50.28 18.49 -5.80
CA SER A 6 50.98 17.18 -5.98
C SER A 6 49.92 16.27 -6.66
N ARG A 7 50.02 15.66 -7.86
CA ARG A 7 51.07 14.84 -8.54
C ARG A 7 51.68 13.80 -7.60
N SER A 8 51.83 12.52 -7.90
CA SER A 8 51.56 11.63 -9.05
C SER A 8 52.22 10.28 -8.71
N ASN A 9 51.71 9.15 -9.23
CA ASN A 9 52.46 7.90 -9.51
C ASN A 9 53.11 7.18 -8.30
N SER A 10 53.39 5.88 -8.26
CA SER A 10 53.37 4.74 -9.20
C SER A 10 53.82 3.49 -8.40
N LYS A 11 53.56 2.28 -8.92
CA LYS A 11 54.45 1.08 -8.95
C LYS A 11 55.15 0.67 -7.64
N SER A 12 55.11 -0.57 -7.13
CA SER A 12 55.45 -1.86 -7.76
C SER A 12 56.23 -2.64 -6.68
N MET A 13 55.90 -3.93 -6.47
CA MET A 13 56.74 -5.02 -5.91
C MET A 13 57.40 -4.77 -4.53
N ASP A 14 57.50 -5.72 -3.60
CA ASP A 14 58.14 -7.02 -3.78
C ASP A 14 57.90 -7.97 -2.59
N LYS A 15 58.27 -9.22 -2.83
CA LYS A 15 58.23 -10.40 -1.95
C LYS A 15 59.17 -10.31 -0.74
N THR A 16 58.79 -10.95 0.39
CA THR A 16 59.64 -11.79 1.28
C THR A 16 58.76 -12.32 2.43
N LYS A 17 58.45 -13.62 2.62
CA LYS A 17 59.20 -14.82 3.06
C LYS A 17 59.72 -14.79 4.52
N SER A 18 59.50 -15.92 5.21
CA SER A 18 60.01 -16.36 6.53
C SER A 18 59.27 -15.86 7.78
N SER A 19 58.42 -16.70 8.38
CA SER A 19 58.72 -17.77 9.36
C SER A 19 58.87 -17.23 10.79
N ASN A 20 57.95 -17.60 11.68
CA ASN A 20 58.31 -18.11 13.00
C ASN A 20 57.08 -18.73 13.70
N THR A 21 57.30 -19.96 14.13
CA THR A 21 56.53 -20.76 15.07
C THR A 21 56.41 -20.07 16.42
N GLU A 22 55.20 -19.93 16.95
CA GLU A 22 55.01 -19.93 18.39
C GLU A 22 53.65 -20.49 18.79
N LYS A 23 53.70 -21.45 19.71
CA LYS A 23 52.58 -22.17 20.30
C LYS A 23 51.72 -21.21 21.10
N THR A 24 50.40 -21.27 20.95
CA THR A 24 49.52 -20.92 22.08
C THR A 24 48.24 -21.75 22.05
N LYS A 25 48.05 -22.46 23.15
CA LYS A 25 47.01 -23.43 23.45
C LYS A 25 45.74 -22.67 23.83
N THR A 26 44.88 -22.37 22.87
CA THR A 26 43.65 -21.60 23.14
C THR A 26 42.45 -22.52 23.35
N ARG A 27 42.21 -22.77 24.63
CA ARG A 27 41.02 -23.34 25.28
C ARG A 27 39.71 -22.95 24.54
N THR A 28 39.10 -23.90 23.83
CA THR A 28 37.81 -23.73 23.15
C THR A 28 36.70 -23.56 24.19
N ARG A 29 36.38 -22.31 24.54
CA ARG A 29 35.15 -21.99 25.27
C ARG A 29 33.98 -22.14 24.31
N ASN A 30 33.24 -23.22 24.48
CA ASN A 30 31.90 -23.43 23.93
C ASN A 30 31.01 -22.25 24.38
N ARG A 31 30.91 -21.21 23.54
CA ARG A 31 29.87 -20.19 23.68
C ARG A 31 28.64 -20.73 22.98
N SER A 32 27.73 -21.24 23.80
CA SER A 32 26.34 -21.52 23.47
C SER A 32 25.79 -20.41 22.57
N ARG A 33 25.54 -20.75 21.30
CA ARG A 33 24.78 -19.91 20.36
C ARG A 33 23.38 -19.74 20.96
N CYS A 34 23.12 -18.59 21.57
CA CYS A 34 21.77 -18.09 21.74
C CYS A 34 21.19 -17.87 20.34
N ARG A 35 20.49 -18.89 19.82
CA ARG A 35 19.66 -18.74 18.63
C ARG A 35 18.58 -17.73 19.00
N ASN A 36 18.69 -16.51 18.49
CA ASN A 36 17.57 -15.57 18.42
C ASN A 36 16.48 -16.24 17.58
N ARG A 37 15.58 -16.99 18.24
CA ARG A 37 14.29 -17.35 17.67
C ARG A 37 13.49 -16.05 17.65
N SER A 38 13.48 -15.36 16.51
CA SER A 38 12.44 -14.38 16.24
C SER A 38 11.11 -15.11 16.29
N ILE A 39 10.38 -14.93 17.39
CA ILE A 39 9.03 -15.47 17.53
C ILE A 39 8.16 -14.67 16.56
N SER A 40 7.90 -15.22 15.37
CA SER A 40 6.86 -14.72 14.49
C SER A 40 5.51 -15.11 15.09
N MET A 41 4.99 -14.27 15.98
CA MET A 41 3.60 -14.43 16.43
C MET A 41 2.67 -14.08 15.28
N ASN A 42 2.11 -15.12 14.62
CA ASN A 42 1.02 -14.95 13.69
C ASN A 42 -0.24 -14.54 14.46
N MET A 43 -0.47 -13.23 14.58
CA MET A 43 -1.68 -12.66 15.19
C MET A 43 -2.86 -12.69 14.21
N ASN A 44 -3.23 -13.86 13.69
CA ASN A 44 -4.55 -14.04 13.12
C ASN A 44 -5.53 -14.28 14.28
N ARG A 45 -6.00 -13.19 14.93
CA ARG A 45 -7.11 -13.28 15.88
C ARG A 45 -8.36 -13.79 15.13
N PRO A 46 -8.90 -14.98 15.47
CA PRO A 46 -10.18 -15.42 14.94
C PRO A 46 -11.29 -14.53 15.53
N GLY A 47 -12.19 -14.02 14.69
CA GLY A 47 -13.48 -13.47 15.15
C GLY A 47 -13.68 -11.96 15.16
N VAL A 48 -12.70 -11.13 14.76
CA VAL A 48 -12.98 -9.72 14.46
C VAL A 48 -13.11 -9.55 12.95
N GLU A 49 -14.28 -9.88 12.42
CA GLU A 49 -14.61 -9.48 11.06
C GLU A 49 -14.51 -7.96 10.98
N GLY A 50 -13.55 -7.47 10.18
CA GLY A 50 -13.40 -6.03 9.96
C GLY A 50 -14.68 -5.43 9.37
N PRO A 51 -14.84 -4.10 9.38
CA PRO A 51 -16.05 -3.46 8.92
C PRO A 51 -16.33 -3.88 7.47
N GLN A 52 -17.57 -4.23 7.19
CA GLN A 52 -18.00 -4.57 5.85
C GLN A 52 -18.39 -3.27 5.14
N LEU A 53 -18.01 -3.15 3.87
CA LEU A 53 -18.28 -1.97 3.07
C LEU A 53 -19.31 -2.35 2.02
N SER A 54 -20.43 -1.63 1.97
CA SER A 54 -21.44 -1.74 0.93
C SER A 54 -21.43 -0.46 0.10
N ILE A 55 -21.60 -0.58 -1.22
CA ILE A 55 -21.74 0.56 -2.13
C ILE A 55 -22.96 0.31 -3.00
N ARG A 56 -23.70 1.37 -3.31
CA ARG A 56 -24.84 1.37 -4.21
C ARG A 56 -24.72 2.56 -5.14
N ALA A 57 -24.98 2.34 -6.42
CA ALA A 57 -25.03 3.39 -7.43
C ALA A 57 -26.39 3.36 -8.11
N ALA A 58 -26.98 4.53 -8.34
CA ALA A 58 -28.24 4.68 -9.06
C ALA A 58 -28.13 5.87 -10.01
N ALA A 59 -28.53 5.68 -11.26
CA ALA A 59 -28.63 6.77 -12.22
C ALA A 59 -29.86 7.62 -11.88
N LEU A 60 -29.67 8.93 -11.78
CA LEU A 60 -30.76 9.90 -11.61
C LEU A 60 -31.22 10.46 -12.96
N GLY A 61 -30.34 10.45 -13.94
CA GLY A 61 -30.58 10.94 -15.29
C GLY A 61 -29.47 10.47 -16.25
N PRO A 62 -29.51 10.90 -17.52
CA PRO A 62 -28.56 10.47 -18.55
C PRO A 62 -27.11 10.85 -18.24
N ASP A 63 -26.90 11.91 -17.47
CA ASP A 63 -25.61 12.51 -17.15
C ASP A 63 -25.24 12.45 -15.66
N THR A 64 -26.11 11.87 -14.84
CA THR A 64 -26.05 11.98 -13.38
C THR A 64 -26.27 10.65 -12.68
N VAL A 65 -25.36 10.33 -11.76
CA VAL A 65 -25.41 9.13 -10.92
C VAL A 65 -25.19 9.53 -9.46
N VAL A 66 -26.05 9.03 -8.58
CA VAL A 66 -25.82 9.08 -7.14
C VAL A 66 -25.15 7.79 -6.68
N VAL A 67 -24.06 7.93 -5.94
CA VAL A 67 -23.32 6.82 -5.35
C VAL A 67 -23.36 6.98 -3.84
N SER A 68 -23.90 5.99 -3.16
CA SER A 68 -23.95 5.91 -1.71
C SER A 68 -23.13 4.73 -1.22
N TYR A 69 -22.57 4.85 -0.02
CA TYR A 69 -21.88 3.74 0.63
C TYR A 69 -22.33 3.63 2.07
N ASP A 70 -22.20 2.42 2.61
CA ASP A 70 -22.40 2.19 4.03
C ASP A 70 -21.30 1.30 4.62
N VAL A 71 -21.01 1.56 5.88
CA VAL A 71 -19.99 0.84 6.65
C VAL A 71 -20.70 0.07 7.74
N MET A 72 -20.75 -1.24 7.57
CA MET A 72 -21.40 -2.17 8.50
C MET A 72 -20.36 -2.77 9.46
N GLY A 73 -20.79 -3.03 10.69
CA GLY A 73 -19.95 -3.61 11.73
C GLY A 73 -19.37 -2.58 12.71
N ARG A 74 -18.69 -3.09 13.75
CA ARG A 74 -18.26 -2.29 14.92
C ARG A 74 -16.90 -1.62 14.76
N ALA A 75 -16.20 -1.87 13.66
CA ALA A 75 -14.85 -1.39 13.45
C ALA A 75 -14.82 0.03 12.86
N LYS A 76 -14.02 0.92 13.47
CA LYS A 76 -13.85 2.29 12.99
C LYS A 76 -13.08 2.31 11.66
N VAL A 77 -13.65 2.97 10.66
CA VAL A 77 -12.99 3.28 9.39
C VAL A 77 -12.39 4.68 9.47
N LYS A 78 -11.14 4.86 9.04
CA LYS A 78 -10.44 6.15 9.11
C LYS A 78 -10.85 7.08 7.98
N ASP A 79 -10.95 6.53 6.78
CA ASP A 79 -11.22 7.28 5.56
C ASP A 79 -11.87 6.38 4.51
N VAL A 80 -12.77 6.95 3.71
CA VAL A 80 -13.44 6.28 2.58
C VAL A 80 -13.27 7.15 1.35
N GLN A 81 -12.80 6.56 0.26
CA GLN A 81 -12.63 7.22 -1.03
C GLN A 81 -13.45 6.49 -2.08
N ILE A 82 -14.15 7.24 -2.92
CA ILE A 82 -14.93 6.69 -4.03
C ILE A 82 -14.21 7.01 -5.33
N PHE A 83 -14.00 5.96 -6.12
CA PHE A 83 -13.41 6.04 -7.43
C PHE A 83 -14.43 5.64 -8.49
N MET A 84 -14.28 6.18 -9.69
CA MET A 84 -15.11 5.91 -10.85
C MET A 84 -14.22 5.60 -12.06
N ALA A 85 -14.67 4.66 -12.89
CA ALA A 85 -14.10 4.36 -14.20
C ALA A 85 -15.24 4.10 -15.18
N GLN A 86 -15.10 4.54 -16.43
CA GLN A 86 -16.02 4.13 -17.48
C GLN A 86 -15.72 2.70 -17.91
N ASP A 87 -16.70 2.00 -18.49
CA ASP A 87 -16.44 0.71 -19.14
C ASP A 87 -15.41 0.88 -20.28
N GLY A 88 -14.36 0.06 -20.25
CA GLY A 88 -13.17 0.19 -21.11
C GLY A 88 -12.04 1.05 -20.56
N ASP A 89 -12.25 1.86 -19.51
CA ASP A 89 -11.17 2.65 -18.90
C ASP A 89 -10.26 1.77 -18.03
N THR A 90 -8.95 1.93 -18.19
CA THR A 90 -7.96 1.27 -17.30
C THR A 90 -7.73 2.07 -16.00
N GLN A 91 -8.04 3.37 -16.01
CA GLN A 91 -7.72 4.27 -14.90
C GLN A 91 -8.95 4.66 -14.08
N TRP A 92 -8.80 4.57 -12.76
CA TRP A 92 -9.82 4.96 -11.79
C TRP A 92 -9.63 6.43 -11.39
N LYS A 93 -10.67 7.25 -11.56
CA LYS A 93 -10.70 8.67 -11.17
C LYS A 93 -11.33 8.82 -9.78
N ASN A 94 -10.75 9.62 -8.91
CA ASN A 94 -11.33 9.91 -7.59
C ASN A 94 -12.47 10.92 -7.76
N VAL A 95 -13.68 10.56 -7.33
CA VAL A 95 -14.88 11.43 -7.43
C VAL A 95 -14.94 12.40 -6.24
N GLY A 96 -14.12 12.18 -5.22
CA GLY A 96 -14.14 12.95 -3.98
C GLY A 96 -15.32 12.55 -3.11
N LEU A 97 -15.14 12.63 -1.79
CA LEU A 97 -16.22 12.38 -0.85
C LEU A 97 -16.12 13.38 0.30
N SER A 98 -17.24 14.03 0.61
CA SER A 98 -17.31 14.88 1.79
C SER A 98 -17.31 14.01 3.04
N LYS A 99 -16.45 14.30 4.02
CA LYS A 99 -16.36 13.56 5.30
C LYS A 99 -17.68 13.52 6.08
N LYS A 100 -18.61 14.45 5.80
CA LYS A 100 -19.92 14.53 6.44
C LYS A 100 -21.02 13.75 5.70
N LYS A 101 -20.79 13.36 4.44
CA LYS A 101 -21.79 12.70 3.60
C LYS A 101 -21.42 11.25 3.33
N LYS A 102 -22.41 10.36 3.35
CA LYS A 102 -22.28 8.96 2.94
C LYS A 102 -22.56 8.73 1.45
N TYR A 103 -22.60 9.82 0.68
CA TYR A 103 -22.89 9.77 -0.74
C TYR A 103 -22.12 10.85 -1.51
N VAL A 104 -21.95 10.62 -2.80
CA VAL A 104 -21.41 11.55 -3.79
C VAL A 104 -22.33 11.53 -5.02
N VAL A 105 -22.43 12.67 -5.69
CA VAL A 105 -23.12 12.77 -6.98
C VAL A 105 -22.06 12.92 -8.05
N ALA A 106 -22.00 11.97 -8.97
CA ALA A 106 -21.21 12.05 -10.19
C ALA A 106 -22.06 12.74 -11.27
N MET A 107 -21.52 13.81 -11.85
CA MET A 107 -22.17 14.63 -12.88
C MET A 107 -21.32 14.65 -14.15
N ASN A 108 -21.89 15.14 -15.25
CA ASN A 108 -21.24 15.22 -16.56
C ASN A 108 -20.81 13.85 -17.09
N LEU A 109 -21.67 12.84 -16.89
CA LEU A 109 -21.47 11.50 -17.43
C LEU A 109 -22.04 11.41 -18.85
N ASN A 110 -21.54 10.46 -19.64
CA ASN A 110 -22.11 10.18 -20.95
C ASN A 110 -23.40 9.37 -20.80
N PRO A 111 -24.46 9.66 -21.59
CA PRO A 111 -25.67 8.85 -21.62
C PRO A 111 -25.39 7.45 -22.16
N ASN A 112 -26.30 6.52 -21.86
CA ASN A 112 -26.23 5.12 -22.32
C ASN A 112 -24.85 4.46 -22.12
N THR A 113 -24.18 4.79 -21.01
CA THR A 113 -22.80 4.39 -20.74
C THR A 113 -22.72 3.67 -19.41
N LYS A 114 -21.97 2.56 -19.39
CA LYS A 114 -21.72 1.79 -18.18
C LYS A 114 -20.54 2.38 -17.41
N TYR A 115 -20.76 2.62 -16.13
CA TYR A 115 -19.75 3.11 -15.20
C TYR A 115 -19.56 2.12 -14.05
N PHE A 116 -18.31 2.01 -13.61
CA PHE A 116 -17.91 1.25 -12.43
C PHE A 116 -17.55 2.21 -11.30
N PHE A 117 -18.00 1.90 -10.10
CA PHE A 117 -17.71 2.66 -8.89
C PHE A 117 -17.06 1.76 -7.85
N GLN A 118 -15.94 2.23 -7.30
CA GLN A 118 -15.19 1.51 -6.28
C GLN A 118 -15.09 2.36 -5.01
N ALA A 119 -15.59 1.85 -3.89
CA ALA A 119 -15.33 2.45 -2.58
C ALA A 119 -14.13 1.74 -1.93
N LYS A 120 -13.11 2.52 -1.53
CA LYS A 120 -11.95 2.05 -0.77
C LYS A 120 -12.01 2.62 0.65
N ALA A 121 -12.06 1.74 1.64
CA ALA A 121 -12.02 2.11 3.06
C ALA A 121 -10.66 1.75 3.65
N LYS A 122 -10.01 2.72 4.31
CA LYS A 122 -8.76 2.49 5.04
C LYS A 122 -9.06 2.15 6.50
N GLN A 123 -8.72 0.93 6.90
CA GLN A 123 -8.86 0.44 8.27
C GLN A 123 -7.48 0.09 8.84
N TRP A 124 -6.91 0.98 9.64
CA TRP A 124 -5.61 0.77 10.32
C TRP A 124 -4.49 0.25 9.39
N LYS A 125 -4.32 -1.08 9.28
CA LYS A 125 -3.31 -1.78 8.48
C LYS A 125 -3.87 -2.50 7.24
N LYS A 126 -5.19 -2.47 7.02
CA LYS A 126 -5.86 -3.14 5.90
C LYS A 126 -6.67 -2.13 5.09
N ILE A 127 -6.73 -2.34 3.78
CA ILE A 127 -7.63 -1.62 2.88
C ILE A 127 -8.70 -2.60 2.45
N LYS A 128 -9.96 -2.21 2.56
CA LYS A 128 -11.09 -2.95 1.98
C LYS A 128 -11.64 -2.17 0.80
N ALA A 129 -11.97 -2.89 -0.27
CA ALA A 129 -12.55 -2.30 -1.46
C ALA A 129 -13.79 -3.09 -1.87
N VAL A 130 -14.81 -2.39 -2.35
CA VAL A 130 -16.02 -2.96 -2.94
C VAL A 130 -16.32 -2.22 -4.24
N VAL A 131 -16.84 -2.93 -5.23
CA VAL A 131 -17.15 -2.39 -6.56
C VAL A 131 -18.62 -2.61 -6.86
N THR A 132 -19.26 -1.62 -7.48
CA THR A 132 -20.57 -1.73 -8.12
C THR A 132 -20.50 -1.14 -9.52
N HIS A 133 -21.53 -1.37 -10.31
CA HIS A 133 -21.70 -0.74 -11.61
C HIS A 133 -23.08 -0.09 -11.72
N VAL A 134 -23.23 0.77 -12.72
CA VAL A 134 -24.50 1.38 -13.12
C VAL A 134 -24.42 1.71 -14.61
N VAL A 135 -25.57 1.74 -15.28
CA VAL A 135 -25.68 2.18 -16.67
C VAL A 135 -26.53 3.46 -16.67
N THR A 136 -26.04 4.52 -17.28
CA THR A 136 -26.82 5.76 -17.45
C THR A 136 -27.92 5.54 -18.50
N PRO A 137 -29.13 6.10 -18.31
CA PRO A 137 -30.19 6.02 -19.30
C PRO A 137 -29.84 6.79 -20.59
N PRO A 138 -30.54 6.52 -21.70
CA PRO A 138 -30.43 7.33 -22.91
C PRO A 138 -30.96 8.76 -22.69
N SER A 139 -30.49 9.71 -23.52
CA SER A 139 -30.94 11.11 -23.54
C SER A 139 -32.29 11.30 -24.20
#